data_AF-F1L7P0-F1
#
_entry.id   AF-F1L7P0-F1
#
_cell.length_a   1.000
_cell.length_b   1.000
_cell.length_c   1.000
_cell.angle_alpha   90.00
_cell.angle_beta   90.00
_cell.angle_gamma   90.00
#
_symmetry.space_group_name_H-M   'P 1'
#
loop_
_entity.id
_entity.type
_entity.pdbx_description
1 polymer ?
#
loop_
_entity_poly.entity_id
_entity_poly.type
_entity_poly.pdbx_seq_one_letter_code
_entity_poly.pdbx_strand_id
1 'polypeptide(L)'
;MDVLKEKIKEAEQFRDRYYEYHPGSKFADKSKAVREKVIPLLQDIPLEIRGSSSLSAEHSLLCGRILNICMEYDPKCERHLTQAVKLNPYLAEAWNELGECLWKKNDHEAAIDCFKKSLSRERTAKCMCALSSALRQHALMTTDKKKRDEMREEAARLCAEAVRVDSDSGTAWHALGNSHLTDFFAKGQTDEQIMRSAREAYEKALTLGDEHLSADLHLNYATALKFDQDYGKCLEHLHIACTRDPEFFDAKERYEGLCLFLTRLSEAVERKGKLKAKRLLEFQKSLSKTEPNHSQPISMRLADGGKRTLKEADFGSIHEGLNEDVVIVGRVVGIVPNPEAIPFAFVGCDKNGTCLAFTVYNFSQNFGMIIGDLFSLADPFVIDVDVNGVHCGRLSVDHRIKFRAVRIQSPHVLLKNGKRMGLDCVAPCEIASTYTL
;
A
#
# COMPACT_ATOMS: atom_id res chain seq x y z
N MET A 1 28.33 -29.74 -3.47
CA MET A 1 27.71 -28.53 -2.88
C MET A 1 26.75 -27.84 -3.83
N ASP A 2 27.10 -27.63 -5.09
CA ASP A 2 26.22 -26.90 -6.04
C ASP A 2 24.88 -27.60 -6.29
N VAL A 3 24.89 -28.94 -6.41
CA VAL A 3 23.65 -29.73 -6.52
C VAL A 3 22.71 -29.51 -5.33
N LEU A 4 23.24 -29.38 -4.11
CA LEU A 4 22.41 -29.13 -2.92
C LEU A 4 21.86 -27.70 -2.92
N LYS A 5 22.65 -26.71 -3.38
CA LYS A 5 22.18 -25.32 -3.51
C LYS A 5 21.02 -25.21 -4.51
N GLU A 6 21.11 -25.89 -5.65
CA GLU A 6 20.02 -25.95 -6.62
C GLU A 6 18.77 -26.62 -6.03
N LYS A 7 18.93 -27.76 -5.33
CA LYS A 7 17.80 -28.42 -4.64
C LYS A 7 17.14 -27.53 -3.58
N ILE A 8 17.91 -26.73 -2.85
CA ILE A 8 17.40 -25.75 -1.88
C ILE A 8 16.56 -24.69 -2.62
N LYS A 9 17.08 -24.14 -3.72
CA LYS A 9 16.38 -23.16 -4.54
C LYS A 9 15.08 -23.74 -5.13
N GLU A 10 15.10 -24.98 -5.62
CA GLU A 10 13.91 -25.68 -6.10
C GLU A 10 12.85 -25.91 -5.00
N ALA A 11 13.28 -26.08 -3.74
CA ALA A 11 12.37 -26.19 -2.60
C ALA A 11 11.77 -24.84 -2.21
N GLU A 12 12.54 -23.76 -2.24
CA GLU A 12 12.06 -22.38 -2.07
C GLU A 12 11.04 -22.02 -3.17
N GLN A 13 11.36 -22.28 -4.44
CA GLN A 13 10.44 -22.04 -5.55
C GLN A 13 9.18 -22.91 -5.47
N PHE A 14 9.29 -24.15 -5.00
CA PHE A 14 8.11 -24.99 -4.74
C PHE A 14 7.21 -24.40 -3.66
N ARG A 15 7.79 -23.88 -2.57
CA ARG A 15 7.04 -23.18 -1.53
C ARG A 15 6.35 -21.94 -2.09
N ASP A 16 7.05 -21.13 -2.87
CA ASP A 16 6.55 -19.84 -3.33
C ASP A 16 5.50 -19.98 -4.45
N ARG A 17 5.63 -21.02 -5.30
CA ARG A 17 4.68 -21.32 -6.38
C ARG A 17 3.61 -22.34 -6.02
N TYR A 18 3.54 -22.78 -4.76
CA TYR A 18 2.67 -23.90 -4.37
C TYR A 18 1.22 -23.76 -4.84
N TYR A 19 0.62 -22.58 -4.63
CA TYR A 19 -0.78 -22.32 -4.97
C TYR A 19 -1.05 -22.15 -6.47
N GLU A 20 -0.02 -21.92 -7.30
CA GLU A 20 -0.17 -21.95 -8.77
C GLU A 20 -0.56 -23.35 -9.26
N TYR A 21 0.07 -24.37 -8.67
CA TYR A 21 -0.10 -25.76 -9.06
C TYR A 21 -1.15 -26.49 -8.22
N HIS A 22 -1.51 -25.93 -7.05
CA HIS A 22 -2.50 -26.50 -6.13
C HIS A 22 -3.55 -25.45 -5.75
N PRO A 23 -4.32 -24.93 -6.74
CA PRO A 23 -5.34 -23.94 -6.46
C PRO A 23 -6.40 -24.51 -5.50
N GLY A 24 -6.75 -23.75 -4.46
CA GLY A 24 -7.75 -24.14 -3.46
C GLY A 24 -7.25 -25.00 -2.29
N SER A 25 -5.96 -25.37 -2.28
CA SER A 25 -5.33 -25.98 -1.10
C SER A 25 -5.31 -25.03 0.10
N LYS A 26 -5.32 -25.59 1.31
CA LYS A 26 -5.22 -24.82 2.55
C LYS A 26 -3.75 -24.60 2.93
N PHE A 27 -3.49 -23.66 3.84
CA PHE A 27 -2.15 -23.44 4.39
C PHE A 27 -1.55 -24.72 5.00
N ALA A 28 -2.35 -25.52 5.69
CA ALA A 28 -1.91 -26.78 6.28
C ALA A 28 -1.39 -27.77 5.22
N ASP A 29 -2.03 -27.83 4.05
CA ASP A 29 -1.62 -28.70 2.94
C ASP A 29 -0.29 -28.23 2.35
N LYS A 30 -0.15 -26.91 2.15
CA LYS A 30 1.10 -26.27 1.71
C LYS A 30 2.23 -26.52 2.70
N SER A 31 2.01 -26.26 3.99
CA SER A 31 3.03 -26.44 5.04
C SER A 31 3.51 -27.90 5.07
N LYS A 32 2.58 -28.85 5.02
CA LYS A 32 2.90 -30.28 4.97
C LYS A 32 3.73 -30.64 3.73
N ALA A 33 3.28 -30.24 2.54
CA ALA A 33 3.96 -30.56 1.29
C ALA A 33 5.37 -29.94 1.21
N VAL A 34 5.53 -28.70 1.67
CA VAL A 34 6.84 -28.03 1.76
C VAL A 34 7.75 -28.79 2.72
N ARG A 35 7.25 -29.17 3.91
CA ARG A 35 8.02 -29.94 4.89
C ARG A 35 8.47 -31.30 4.33
N GLU A 36 7.59 -32.01 3.62
CA GLU A 36 7.90 -33.29 2.97
C GLU A 36 8.98 -33.16 1.88
N LYS A 37 8.99 -32.04 1.15
CA LYS A 37 10.03 -31.75 0.14
C LYS A 37 11.37 -31.33 0.78
N VAL A 38 11.33 -30.61 1.89
CA VAL A 38 12.49 -30.00 2.55
C VAL A 38 13.28 -30.98 3.42
N ILE A 39 12.60 -31.81 4.22
CA ILE A 39 13.28 -32.69 5.20
C ILE A 39 14.33 -33.63 4.56
N PRO A 40 14.08 -34.28 3.40
CA PRO A 40 15.07 -35.16 2.77
C PRO A 40 16.38 -34.46 2.41
N LEU A 41 16.35 -33.16 2.12
CA LEU A 41 17.55 -32.38 1.77
C LEU A 41 18.59 -32.35 2.89
N LEU A 42 18.20 -32.58 4.15
CA LEU A 42 19.13 -32.70 5.28
C LEU A 42 20.07 -33.89 5.13
N GLN A 43 19.65 -34.96 4.44
CA GLN A 43 20.46 -36.15 4.18
C GLN A 43 21.44 -35.93 3.01
N ASP A 44 21.13 -34.96 2.14
CA ASP A 44 21.96 -34.59 0.98
C ASP A 44 23.13 -33.66 1.36
N ILE A 45 23.24 -33.24 2.62
CA ILE A 45 24.37 -32.45 3.12
C ILE A 45 25.64 -33.32 3.11
N PRO A 46 26.71 -32.94 2.37
CA PRO A 46 27.91 -33.75 2.27
C PRO A 46 28.54 -34.08 3.63
N LEU A 47 28.88 -35.35 3.83
CA LEU A 47 29.48 -35.85 5.07
C LEU A 47 30.84 -35.22 5.38
N GLU A 48 31.56 -34.76 4.36
CA GLU A 48 32.87 -34.09 4.46
C GLU A 48 32.81 -32.77 5.25
N ILE A 49 31.63 -32.17 5.39
CA ILE A 49 31.39 -30.96 6.18
C ILE A 49 31.40 -31.28 7.70
N ARG A 50 31.43 -32.56 8.09
CA ARG A 50 31.55 -33.02 9.48
C ARG A 50 33.03 -33.11 9.88
N GLY A 51 33.68 -31.95 9.99
CA GLY A 51 35.10 -31.82 10.32
C GLY A 51 35.35 -30.78 11.43
N SER A 52 36.38 -29.94 11.26
CA SER A 52 36.79 -28.85 12.16
C SER A 52 35.61 -27.97 12.64
N SER A 53 35.82 -27.14 13.66
CA SER A 53 34.77 -26.24 14.20
C SER A 53 34.12 -25.36 13.12
N SER A 54 34.88 -24.91 12.12
CA SER A 54 34.36 -24.13 10.98
C SER A 54 33.45 -24.95 10.07
N LEU A 55 33.88 -26.17 9.69
CA LEU A 55 33.07 -27.07 8.86
C LEU A 55 31.79 -27.49 9.62
N SER A 56 31.91 -27.74 10.93
CA SER A 56 30.75 -28.00 11.79
C SER A 56 29.78 -26.81 11.87
N ALA A 57 30.26 -25.56 11.77
CA ALA A 57 29.43 -24.37 11.72
C ALA A 57 28.66 -24.27 10.39
N GLU A 58 29.34 -24.53 9.26
CA GLU A 58 28.73 -24.55 7.93
C GLU A 58 27.67 -25.66 7.79
N HIS A 59 27.94 -26.86 8.32
CA HIS A 59 26.94 -27.93 8.37
C HIS A 59 25.70 -27.49 9.14
N SER A 60 25.88 -26.90 10.34
CA SER A 60 24.77 -26.38 11.14
C SER A 60 24.01 -25.26 10.43
N LEU A 61 24.70 -24.36 9.74
CA LEU A 61 24.07 -23.31 8.93
C LEU A 61 23.20 -23.93 7.82
N LEU A 62 23.72 -24.91 7.08
CA LEU A 62 22.96 -25.58 6.01
C LEU A 62 21.72 -26.31 6.55
N CYS A 63 21.85 -27.03 7.67
CA CYS A 63 20.69 -27.65 8.33
C CYS A 63 19.64 -26.60 8.71
N GLY A 64 20.09 -25.50 9.31
CA GLY A 64 19.24 -24.37 9.69
C GLY A 64 18.52 -23.78 8.49
N ARG A 65 19.25 -23.39 7.45
CA ARG A 65 18.70 -22.80 6.22
C ARG A 65 17.69 -23.71 5.53
N ILE A 66 17.98 -24.99 5.40
CA ILE A 66 17.04 -25.98 4.84
C ILE A 66 15.75 -26.00 5.66
N LEU A 67 15.86 -26.16 6.99
CA LEU A 67 14.69 -26.15 7.87
C LEU A 67 13.93 -24.82 7.82
N ASN A 68 14.62 -23.70 7.62
CA ASN A 68 14.05 -22.37 7.54
C ASN A 68 13.25 -22.12 6.24
N ILE A 69 13.28 -23.04 5.26
CA ILE A 69 12.32 -23.02 4.14
C ILE A 69 10.90 -23.32 4.63
N CYS A 70 10.75 -24.11 5.69
CA CYS A 70 9.45 -24.40 6.29
C CYS A 70 8.79 -23.10 6.77
N MET A 71 7.47 -23.00 6.57
CA MET A 71 6.72 -21.78 6.84
C MET A 71 6.62 -21.47 8.34
N GLU A 72 6.47 -22.52 9.15
CA GLU A 72 6.31 -22.43 10.60
C GLU A 72 7.67 -22.50 11.33
N TYR A 73 7.71 -21.95 12.54
CA TYR A 73 8.87 -22.07 13.42
C TYR A 73 9.17 -23.54 13.76
N ASP A 74 10.45 -23.92 13.68
CA ASP A 74 10.95 -25.24 14.07
C ASP A 74 12.06 -25.10 15.12
N PRO A 75 11.90 -25.61 16.35
CA PRO A 75 12.95 -25.58 17.37
C PRO A 75 14.26 -26.24 16.94
N LYS A 76 14.24 -27.18 16.00
CA LYS A 76 15.47 -27.78 15.45
C LYS A 76 16.22 -26.77 14.59
N CYS A 77 15.52 -25.93 13.83
CA CYS A 77 16.09 -24.84 13.04
C CYS A 77 16.87 -23.88 13.97
N GLU A 78 16.22 -23.39 15.02
CA GLU A 78 16.85 -22.49 16.00
C GLU A 78 18.08 -23.13 16.64
N ARG A 79 18.02 -24.42 17.02
CA ARG A 79 19.16 -25.15 17.60
C ARG A 79 20.34 -25.21 16.63
N HIS A 80 20.11 -25.55 15.36
CA HIS A 80 21.16 -25.61 14.36
C HIS A 80 21.78 -24.23 14.09
N LEU A 81 20.96 -23.20 13.91
CA LEU A 81 21.44 -21.83 13.66
C LEU A 81 22.17 -21.23 14.86
N THR A 82 21.67 -21.48 16.08
CA THR A 82 22.36 -21.11 17.32
C THR A 82 23.72 -21.81 17.44
N GLN A 83 23.79 -23.09 17.05
CA GLN A 83 25.07 -23.81 17.02
C GLN A 83 26.02 -23.21 15.98
N ALA A 84 25.53 -22.85 14.79
CA ALA A 84 26.34 -22.23 13.73
C ALA A 84 27.00 -20.93 14.21
N VAL A 85 26.23 -20.01 14.80
CA VAL A 85 26.76 -18.73 15.30
C VAL A 85 27.66 -18.88 16.52
N LYS A 86 27.49 -19.95 17.33
CA LYS A 86 28.40 -20.26 18.44
C LYS A 86 29.74 -20.82 17.96
N LEU A 87 29.71 -21.71 16.96
CA LEU A 87 30.91 -22.31 16.39
C LEU A 87 31.70 -21.32 15.54
N ASN A 88 31.01 -20.47 14.78
CA ASN A 88 31.63 -19.40 14.02
C ASN A 88 30.79 -18.10 14.09
N PRO A 89 31.11 -17.18 15.03
CA PRO A 89 30.40 -15.92 15.20
C PRO A 89 30.52 -14.93 14.02
N TYR A 90 31.43 -15.18 13.07
CA TYR A 90 31.66 -14.31 11.91
C TYR A 90 30.80 -14.66 10.69
N LEU A 91 30.04 -15.76 10.73
CA LEU A 91 29.10 -16.11 9.65
C LEU A 91 27.89 -15.16 9.63
N ALA A 92 27.94 -14.15 8.78
CA ALA A 92 26.85 -13.18 8.62
C ALA A 92 25.52 -13.85 8.23
N GLU A 93 25.56 -14.81 7.31
CA GLU A 93 24.38 -15.56 6.86
C GLU A 93 23.72 -16.32 8.03
N ALA A 94 24.51 -16.94 8.92
CA ALA A 94 23.97 -17.67 10.07
C ALA A 94 23.21 -16.77 11.05
N TRP A 95 23.69 -15.55 11.28
CA TRP A 95 22.96 -14.56 12.07
C TRP A 95 21.68 -14.11 11.38
N ASN A 96 21.69 -13.93 10.05
CA ASN A 96 20.49 -13.55 9.31
C ASN A 96 19.42 -14.66 9.36
N GLU A 97 19.81 -15.90 9.05
CA GLU A 97 18.91 -17.06 9.13
C GLU A 97 18.36 -17.26 10.55
N LEU A 98 19.18 -17.06 11.59
CA LEU A 98 18.72 -17.11 12.98
C LEU A 98 17.69 -16.03 13.26
N GLY A 99 17.89 -14.81 12.74
CA GLY A 99 16.94 -13.71 12.85
C GLY A 99 15.59 -14.06 12.21
N GLU A 100 15.59 -14.64 11.00
CA GLU A 100 14.36 -15.10 10.34
C GLU A 100 13.66 -16.23 11.11
N CYS A 101 14.42 -17.17 11.66
CA CYS A 101 13.87 -18.23 12.51
C CYS A 101 13.21 -17.68 13.79
N LEU A 102 13.85 -16.71 14.45
CA LEU A 102 13.31 -16.04 15.63
C LEU A 102 12.11 -15.15 15.29
N TRP A 103 12.09 -14.57 14.10
CA TRP A 103 10.92 -13.85 13.59
C TRP A 103 9.69 -14.76 13.50
N LYS A 104 9.85 -16.00 12.98
CA LYS A 104 8.77 -17.01 12.96
C LYS A 104 8.34 -17.45 14.37
N LYS A 105 9.22 -17.34 15.36
CA LYS A 105 8.92 -17.59 16.78
C LYS A 105 8.17 -16.42 17.44
N ASN A 106 8.00 -15.30 16.75
CA ASN A 106 7.51 -14.01 17.27
C ASN A 106 8.43 -13.37 18.33
N ASP A 107 9.71 -13.75 18.36
CA ASP A 107 10.72 -13.10 19.20
C ASP A 107 11.39 -11.97 18.40
N HIS A 108 10.63 -10.89 18.19
CA HIS A 108 11.03 -9.79 17.31
C HIS A 108 12.26 -9.03 17.81
N GLU A 109 12.43 -8.90 19.13
CA GLU A 109 13.59 -8.24 19.72
C GLU A 109 14.87 -9.03 19.44
N ALA A 110 14.86 -10.35 19.73
CA ALA A 110 16.02 -11.20 19.46
C ALA A 110 16.31 -11.32 17.95
N ALA A 111 15.28 -11.29 17.11
CA ALA A 111 15.44 -11.26 15.65
C ALA A 111 16.17 -10.00 15.17
N ILE A 112 15.76 -8.81 15.66
CA ILE A 112 16.43 -7.53 15.35
C ILE A 112 17.90 -7.57 15.77
N ASP A 113 18.20 -8.09 16.96
CA ASP A 113 19.57 -8.23 17.43
C ASP A 113 20.41 -9.16 16.55
N CYS A 114 19.82 -10.24 16.05
CA CYS A 114 20.48 -11.14 15.10
C CYS A 114 20.74 -10.45 13.76
N PHE A 115 19.78 -9.70 13.20
CA PHE A 115 19.99 -8.95 11.97
C PHE A 115 21.06 -7.85 12.12
N LYS A 116 21.10 -7.14 13.25
CA LYS A 116 22.17 -6.18 13.58
C LYS A 116 23.54 -6.85 13.65
N LYS A 117 23.62 -8.03 14.28
CA LYS A 117 24.85 -8.82 14.31
C LYS A 117 25.28 -9.25 12.91
N SER A 118 24.36 -9.75 12.08
CA SER A 118 24.63 -10.10 10.68
C SER A 118 25.22 -8.91 9.91
N LEU A 119 24.53 -7.77 9.94
CA LEU A 119 24.94 -6.54 9.26
C LEU A 119 26.31 -6.02 9.73
N SER A 120 26.66 -6.21 11.01
CA SER A 120 27.97 -5.83 11.56
C SER A 120 29.12 -6.71 11.06
N ARG A 121 28.84 -7.91 10.55
CA ARG A 121 29.85 -8.83 9.98
C ARG A 121 30.00 -8.62 8.48
N GLU A 122 28.88 -8.55 7.78
CA GLU A 122 28.86 -8.36 6.34
C GLU A 122 27.66 -7.52 5.94
N ARG A 123 27.92 -6.47 5.15
CA ARG A 123 26.89 -5.53 4.68
C ARG A 123 26.30 -6.00 3.35
N THR A 124 25.44 -7.02 3.41
CA THR A 124 24.74 -7.56 2.23
C THR A 124 23.34 -6.95 2.08
N ALA A 125 22.82 -6.92 0.85
CA ALA A 125 21.45 -6.46 0.59
C ALA A 125 20.43 -7.28 1.41
N LYS A 126 20.60 -8.62 1.49
CA LYS A 126 19.71 -9.52 2.27
C LYS A 126 19.58 -9.07 3.73
N CYS A 127 20.70 -8.87 4.44
CA CYS A 127 20.66 -8.50 5.85
C CYS A 127 20.11 -7.08 6.09
N MET A 128 20.38 -6.14 5.19
CA MET A 128 19.81 -4.79 5.25
C MET A 128 18.29 -4.82 5.06
N CYS A 129 17.79 -5.59 4.10
CA CYS A 129 16.35 -5.75 3.86
C CYS A 129 15.65 -6.38 5.06
N ALA A 130 16.23 -7.44 5.63
CA ALA A 130 15.69 -8.11 6.81
C ALA A 130 15.62 -7.16 8.01
N LEU A 131 16.71 -6.45 8.31
CA LEU A 131 16.73 -5.47 9.40
C LEU A 131 15.75 -4.32 9.15
N SER A 132 15.70 -3.74 7.95
CA SER A 132 14.77 -2.65 7.63
C SER A 132 13.31 -3.07 7.80
N SER A 133 12.96 -4.31 7.44
CA SER A 133 11.60 -4.84 7.55
C SER A 133 11.25 -5.03 9.03
N ALA A 134 12.17 -5.58 9.81
CA ALA A 134 12.00 -5.74 11.25
C ALA A 134 11.85 -4.39 11.98
N LEU A 135 12.66 -3.38 11.62
CA LEU A 135 12.58 -2.04 12.20
C LEU A 135 11.25 -1.35 11.86
N ARG A 136 10.78 -1.43 10.60
CA ARG A 136 9.47 -0.85 10.22
C ARG A 136 8.32 -1.50 10.99
N GLN A 137 8.33 -2.82 11.12
CA GLN A 137 7.29 -3.54 11.87
C GLN A 137 7.32 -3.18 13.37
N HIS A 138 8.50 -3.14 13.99
CA HIS A 138 8.63 -2.76 15.39
C HIS A 138 8.27 -1.28 15.62
N ALA A 139 8.49 -0.40 14.64
CA ALA A 139 8.04 0.99 14.70
C ALA A 139 6.50 1.13 14.72
N LEU A 140 5.74 0.20 14.13
CA LEU A 140 4.26 0.21 14.21
C LEU A 140 3.76 -0.01 15.64
N MET A 141 4.50 -0.79 16.44
CA MET A 141 4.15 -1.14 17.81
C MET A 141 4.74 -0.19 18.87
N THR A 142 5.64 0.69 18.47
CA THR A 142 6.35 1.60 19.39
C THR A 142 5.50 2.83 19.67
N THR A 143 5.27 3.19 20.95
CA THR A 143 4.45 4.36 21.33
C THR A 143 5.23 5.68 21.37
N ASP A 144 6.54 5.62 21.59
CA ASP A 144 7.44 6.76 21.59
C ASP A 144 7.66 7.30 20.17
N LYS A 145 7.23 8.55 19.90
CA LYS A 145 7.35 9.17 18.56
C LYS A 145 8.80 9.25 18.10
N LYS A 146 9.72 9.66 18.97
CA LYS A 146 11.12 9.84 18.60
C LYS A 146 11.76 8.52 18.20
N LYS A 147 11.57 7.47 19.01
CA LYS A 147 12.08 6.13 18.69
C LYS A 147 11.46 5.57 17.42
N ARG A 148 10.15 5.76 17.21
CA ARG A 148 9.48 5.36 15.97
C ARG A 148 10.13 6.02 14.75
N ASP A 149 10.35 7.32 14.81
CA ASP A 149 10.87 8.09 13.68
C ASP A 149 12.34 7.71 13.41
N GLU A 150 13.16 7.53 14.46
CA GLU A 150 14.54 7.01 14.35
C GLU A 150 14.58 5.64 13.66
N MET A 151 13.69 4.72 14.01
CA MET A 151 13.62 3.39 13.40
C MET A 151 13.18 3.44 11.93
N ARG A 152 12.26 4.35 11.58
CA ARG A 152 11.83 4.56 10.19
C ARG A 152 12.95 5.14 9.33
N GLU A 153 13.65 6.14 9.84
CA GLU A 153 14.81 6.73 9.15
C GLU A 153 15.95 5.72 8.97
N GLU A 154 16.22 4.90 9.99
CA GLU A 154 17.21 3.83 9.87
C GLU A 154 16.81 2.80 8.82
N ALA A 155 15.55 2.35 8.83
CA ALA A 155 15.04 1.42 7.82
C ALA A 155 15.15 2.00 6.40
N ALA A 156 14.79 3.28 6.19
CA ALA A 156 14.90 3.94 4.90
C ALA A 156 16.35 3.99 4.40
N ARG A 157 17.30 4.33 5.27
CA ARG A 157 18.74 4.30 4.93
C ARG A 157 19.21 2.92 4.52
N LEU A 158 18.80 1.88 5.26
CA LEU A 158 19.16 0.50 4.96
C LEU A 158 18.59 0.02 3.61
N CYS A 159 17.33 0.34 3.30
CA CYS A 159 16.74 -0.01 2.00
C CYS A 159 17.46 0.66 0.83
N ALA A 160 17.75 1.97 0.95
CA ALA A 160 18.47 2.70 -0.08
C ALA A 160 19.89 2.17 -0.29
N GLU A 161 20.57 1.79 0.79
CA GLU A 161 21.88 1.15 0.71
C GLU A 161 21.81 -0.25 0.09
N ALA A 162 20.79 -1.05 0.43
CA ALA A 162 20.62 -2.39 -0.10
C ALA A 162 20.52 -2.39 -1.63
N VAL A 163 19.73 -1.47 -2.20
CA VAL A 163 19.61 -1.29 -3.66
C VAL A 163 20.92 -0.83 -4.30
N ARG A 164 21.71 0.00 -3.59
CA ARG A 164 23.02 0.45 -4.09
C ARG A 164 24.07 -0.66 -4.07
N VAL A 165 24.02 -1.54 -3.07
CA VAL A 165 24.91 -2.70 -2.95
C VAL A 165 24.54 -3.77 -3.98
N ASP A 166 23.24 -3.99 -4.21
CA ASP A 166 22.73 -4.95 -5.17
C ASP A 166 21.52 -4.37 -5.91
N SER A 167 21.77 -3.80 -7.09
CA SER A 167 20.74 -3.17 -7.92
C SER A 167 19.81 -4.17 -8.62
N ASP A 168 20.20 -5.46 -8.65
CA ASP A 168 19.43 -6.54 -9.27
C ASP A 168 18.62 -7.34 -8.23
N SER A 169 18.71 -6.97 -6.94
CA SER A 169 17.91 -7.55 -5.88
C SER A 169 16.46 -7.03 -5.91
N GLY A 170 15.52 -7.86 -6.37
CA GLY A 170 14.09 -7.57 -6.28
C GLY A 170 13.66 -7.29 -4.84
N THR A 171 14.18 -8.06 -3.88
CA THR A 171 13.89 -7.92 -2.44
C THR A 171 14.33 -6.56 -1.91
N ALA A 172 15.47 -6.02 -2.36
CA ALA A 172 15.92 -4.68 -2.00
C ALA A 172 14.99 -3.59 -2.54
N TRP A 173 14.57 -3.70 -3.80
CA TRP A 173 13.60 -2.78 -4.40
C TRP A 173 12.23 -2.86 -3.71
N HIS A 174 11.76 -4.06 -3.36
CA HIS A 174 10.53 -4.24 -2.59
C HIS A 174 10.65 -3.59 -1.20
N ALA A 175 11.76 -3.80 -0.49
CA ALA A 175 12.01 -3.17 0.81
C ALA A 175 12.04 -1.64 0.71
N LEU A 176 12.63 -1.09 -0.37
CA LEU A 176 12.65 0.35 -0.65
C LEU A 176 11.24 0.89 -0.93
N GLY A 177 10.43 0.21 -1.74
CA GLY A 177 9.04 0.58 -1.99
C GLY A 177 8.22 0.63 -0.71
N ASN A 178 8.37 -0.37 0.16
CA ASN A 178 7.73 -0.40 1.47
C ASN A 178 8.18 0.75 2.38
N SER A 179 9.45 1.13 2.32
CA SER A 179 9.98 2.26 3.10
C SER A 179 9.42 3.59 2.61
N HIS A 180 9.41 3.84 1.30
CA HIS A 180 8.80 5.05 0.73
C HIS A 180 7.31 5.13 1.04
N LEU A 181 6.58 4.01 0.95
CA LEU A 181 5.16 3.97 1.30
C LEU A 181 4.95 4.30 2.79
N THR A 182 5.78 3.76 3.67
CA THR A 182 5.74 4.08 5.12
C THR A 182 6.01 5.56 5.36
N ASP A 183 7.02 6.12 4.71
CA ASP A 183 7.39 7.53 4.80
C ASP A 183 6.28 8.44 4.29
N PHE A 184 5.65 8.10 3.17
CA PHE A 184 4.53 8.85 2.62
C PHE A 184 3.39 8.98 3.64
N PHE A 185 3.01 7.87 4.28
CA PHE A 185 1.98 7.89 5.31
C PHE A 185 2.43 8.54 6.62
N ALA A 186 3.71 8.48 6.96
CA ALA A 186 4.24 9.14 8.15
C ALA A 186 4.35 10.66 7.98
N LYS A 187 4.62 11.15 6.77
CA LYS A 187 4.83 12.56 6.42
C LYS A 187 3.56 13.24 5.88
N GLY A 188 2.40 12.73 6.28
CA GLY A 188 1.12 13.40 6.06
C GLY A 188 0.53 13.31 4.65
N GLN A 189 1.00 12.37 3.83
CA GLN A 189 0.42 12.05 2.52
C GLN A 189 0.33 13.27 1.56
N THR A 190 1.30 14.18 1.64
CA THR A 190 1.35 15.39 0.81
C THR A 190 2.38 15.33 -0.30
N ASP A 191 3.48 14.60 -0.09
CA ASP A 191 4.59 14.52 -1.03
C ASP A 191 4.36 13.42 -2.08
N GLU A 192 3.83 13.81 -3.24
CA GLU A 192 3.60 12.93 -4.38
C GLU A 192 4.89 12.30 -4.93
N GLN A 193 6.05 12.93 -4.73
CA GLN A 193 7.32 12.37 -5.18
C GLN A 193 7.69 11.13 -4.37
N ILE A 194 7.38 11.10 -3.06
CA ILE A 194 7.58 9.90 -2.23
C ILE A 194 6.68 8.77 -2.71
N MET A 195 5.40 9.05 -2.99
CA MET A 195 4.48 8.04 -3.53
C MET A 195 4.95 7.49 -4.87
N ARG A 196 5.36 8.37 -5.80
CA ARG A 196 5.94 7.96 -7.09
C ARG A 196 7.16 7.05 -6.89
N SER A 197 8.06 7.44 -6.00
CA SER A 197 9.26 6.66 -5.68
C SER A 197 8.93 5.30 -5.05
N ALA A 198 7.82 5.19 -4.30
CA ALA A 198 7.33 3.91 -3.80
C ALA A 198 6.87 3.00 -4.95
N ARG A 199 6.05 3.54 -5.86
CA ARG A 199 5.51 2.81 -7.03
C ARG A 199 6.62 2.33 -7.96
N GLU A 200 7.55 3.21 -8.33
CA GLU A 200 8.70 2.87 -9.18
C GLU A 200 9.55 1.75 -8.57
N ALA A 201 9.73 1.75 -7.24
CA ALA A 201 10.46 0.68 -6.55
C ALA A 201 9.70 -0.66 -6.58
N TYR A 202 8.38 -0.68 -6.39
CA TYR A 202 7.59 -1.91 -6.54
C TYR A 202 7.60 -2.42 -7.99
N GLU A 203 7.42 -1.53 -8.96
CA GLU A 203 7.47 -1.90 -10.39
C GLU A 203 8.84 -2.48 -10.75
N LYS A 204 9.93 -1.88 -10.27
CA LYS A 204 11.27 -2.42 -10.46
C LYS A 204 11.45 -3.78 -9.78
N ALA A 205 10.97 -3.94 -8.55
CA ALA A 205 11.03 -5.22 -7.83
C ALA A 205 10.32 -6.35 -8.59
N LEU A 206 9.15 -6.08 -9.17
CA LEU A 206 8.39 -7.06 -9.96
C LEU A 206 9.12 -7.55 -11.22
N THR A 207 10.09 -6.79 -11.74
CA THR A 207 10.90 -7.19 -12.90
C THR A 207 12.12 -8.05 -12.54
N LEU A 208 12.38 -8.26 -11.25
CA LEU A 208 13.60 -8.90 -10.75
C LEU A 208 13.26 -10.16 -9.94
N GLY A 209 14.03 -11.22 -10.16
CA GLY A 209 13.92 -12.44 -9.36
C GLY A 209 12.55 -13.13 -9.41
N ASP A 210 12.13 -13.65 -8.27
CA ASP A 210 10.87 -14.37 -8.05
C ASP A 210 9.85 -13.48 -7.30
N GLU A 211 10.08 -12.17 -7.24
CA GLU A 211 9.37 -11.22 -6.39
C GLU A 211 7.92 -10.99 -6.83
N HIS A 212 7.61 -11.25 -8.10
CA HIS A 212 6.25 -11.34 -8.65
C HIS A 212 5.40 -12.47 -8.03
N LEU A 213 6.01 -13.37 -7.24
CA LEU A 213 5.30 -14.40 -6.48
C LEU A 213 4.91 -13.92 -5.06
N SER A 214 5.47 -12.79 -4.59
CA SER A 214 5.24 -12.29 -3.23
C SER A 214 3.85 -11.67 -3.08
N ALA A 215 2.95 -12.33 -2.35
CA ALA A 215 1.64 -11.79 -2.02
C ALA A 215 1.74 -10.44 -1.29
N ASP A 216 2.71 -10.30 -0.37
CA ASP A 216 2.97 -9.07 0.38
C ASP A 216 3.34 -7.89 -0.52
N LEU A 217 4.21 -8.11 -1.52
CA LEU A 217 4.59 -7.07 -2.47
C LEU A 217 3.36 -6.57 -3.22
N HIS A 218 2.57 -7.49 -3.77
CA HIS A 218 1.34 -7.16 -4.48
C HIS A 218 0.35 -6.39 -3.60
N LEU A 219 0.17 -6.78 -2.33
CA LEU A 219 -0.71 -6.09 -1.39
C LEU A 219 -0.21 -4.67 -1.05
N ASN A 220 1.09 -4.51 -0.80
CA ASN A 220 1.68 -3.22 -0.49
C ASN A 220 1.62 -2.28 -1.70
N TYR A 221 1.89 -2.80 -2.90
CA TYR A 221 1.77 -2.02 -4.12
C TYR A 221 0.30 -1.64 -4.41
N ALA A 222 -0.65 -2.56 -4.21
CA ALA A 222 -2.07 -2.25 -4.30
C ALA A 222 -2.51 -1.15 -3.33
N THR A 223 -1.90 -1.07 -2.14
CA THR A 223 -2.16 0.01 -1.17
C THR A 223 -1.72 1.37 -1.71
N ALA A 224 -0.55 1.45 -2.34
CA ALA A 224 -0.08 2.66 -3.02
C ALA A 224 -1.03 3.05 -4.18
N LEU A 225 -1.36 2.09 -5.05
CA LEU A 225 -2.27 2.29 -6.19
C LEU A 225 -3.67 2.73 -5.76
N LYS A 226 -4.20 2.16 -4.67
CA LYS A 226 -5.49 2.57 -4.09
C LYS A 226 -5.46 4.02 -3.64
N PHE A 227 -4.38 4.43 -2.99
CA PHE A 227 -4.24 5.81 -2.54
C PHE A 227 -4.20 6.79 -3.72
N ASP A 228 -3.48 6.44 -4.79
CA ASP A 228 -3.43 7.19 -6.06
C ASP A 228 -4.70 7.07 -6.90
N GLN A 229 -5.62 6.17 -6.52
CA GLN A 229 -6.87 5.87 -7.22
C GLN A 229 -6.69 5.27 -8.62
N ASP A 230 -5.54 4.62 -8.85
CA ASP A 230 -5.33 3.70 -9.98
C ASP A 230 -6.04 2.37 -9.67
N TYR A 231 -7.36 2.41 -9.69
CA TYR A 231 -8.21 1.30 -9.23
C TYR A 231 -8.09 0.06 -10.12
N GLY A 232 -7.77 0.22 -11.41
CA GLY A 232 -7.56 -0.89 -12.34
C GLY A 232 -6.38 -1.75 -11.90
N LYS A 233 -5.19 -1.15 -11.80
CA LYS A 233 -4.00 -1.86 -11.30
C LYS A 233 -4.17 -2.30 -9.85
N CYS A 234 -4.82 -1.50 -9.00
CA CYS A 234 -5.06 -1.86 -7.61
C CYS A 234 -5.82 -3.20 -7.50
N LEU A 235 -6.92 -3.35 -8.23
CA LEU A 235 -7.71 -4.58 -8.25
C LEU A 235 -6.93 -5.77 -8.85
N GLU A 236 -6.13 -5.53 -9.88
CA GLU A 236 -5.23 -6.55 -10.45
C GLU A 236 -4.24 -7.06 -9.39
N HIS A 237 -3.50 -6.18 -8.72
CA HIS A 237 -2.52 -6.56 -7.71
C HIS A 237 -3.18 -7.21 -6.48
N LEU A 238 -4.35 -6.74 -6.04
CA LEU A 238 -5.12 -7.42 -4.98
C LEU A 238 -5.55 -8.84 -5.39
N HIS A 239 -5.99 -9.03 -6.64
CA HIS A 239 -6.36 -10.34 -7.15
C HIS A 239 -5.15 -11.29 -7.20
N ILE A 240 -3.99 -10.79 -7.66
CA ILE A 240 -2.74 -11.57 -7.64
C ILE A 240 -2.41 -11.95 -6.19
N ALA A 241 -2.42 -11.01 -5.24
CA ALA A 241 -2.15 -11.30 -3.83
C ALA A 241 -3.07 -12.40 -3.27
N CYS A 242 -4.37 -12.36 -3.56
CA CYS A 242 -5.33 -13.40 -3.16
C CYS A 242 -5.01 -14.77 -3.76
N THR A 243 -4.46 -14.80 -4.99
CA THR A 243 -4.11 -16.04 -5.68
C THR A 243 -2.78 -16.61 -5.15
N ARG A 244 -1.85 -15.73 -4.76
CA ARG A 244 -0.56 -16.09 -4.18
C ARG A 244 -0.67 -16.57 -2.73
N ASP A 245 -1.63 -16.08 -1.98
CA ASP A 245 -1.96 -16.56 -0.64
C ASP A 245 -3.47 -16.54 -0.42
N PRO A 246 -4.16 -17.68 -0.66
CA PRO A 246 -5.61 -17.79 -0.51
C PRO A 246 -6.12 -17.58 0.92
N GLU A 247 -5.27 -17.74 1.93
CA GLU A 247 -5.60 -17.49 3.34
C GLU A 247 -5.20 -16.08 3.79
N PHE A 248 -4.70 -15.24 2.88
CA PHE A 248 -4.44 -13.83 3.13
C PHE A 248 -5.76 -13.04 3.17
N PHE A 249 -6.50 -13.19 4.27
CA PHE A 249 -7.83 -12.62 4.45
C PHE A 249 -7.88 -11.11 4.18
N ASP A 250 -6.82 -10.39 4.56
CA ASP A 250 -6.71 -8.94 4.34
C ASP A 250 -6.75 -8.58 2.84
N ALA A 251 -6.03 -9.32 1.97
CA ALA A 251 -6.05 -9.07 0.53
C ALA A 251 -7.44 -9.31 -0.08
N LYS A 252 -8.09 -10.40 0.33
CA LYS A 252 -9.43 -10.76 -0.16
C LYS A 252 -10.50 -9.78 0.29
N GLU A 253 -10.50 -9.39 1.55
CA GLU A 253 -11.44 -8.41 2.10
C GLU A 253 -11.28 -7.05 1.42
N ARG A 254 -10.04 -6.58 1.23
CA ARG A 254 -9.75 -5.35 0.49
C ARG A 254 -10.20 -5.42 -0.96
N TYR A 255 -9.99 -6.55 -1.64
CA TYR A 255 -10.45 -6.75 -3.01
C TYR A 255 -11.98 -6.66 -3.11
N GLU A 256 -12.71 -7.47 -2.32
CA GLU A 256 -14.17 -7.51 -2.35
C GLU A 256 -14.78 -6.18 -1.90
N GLY A 257 -14.21 -5.56 -0.86
CA GLY A 257 -14.61 -4.26 -0.33
C GLY A 257 -14.44 -3.14 -1.35
N LEU A 258 -13.29 -3.09 -2.04
CA LEU A 258 -13.03 -2.10 -3.08
C LEU A 258 -13.97 -2.28 -4.28
N CYS A 259 -14.17 -3.51 -4.76
CA CYS A 259 -15.14 -3.80 -5.82
C CYS A 259 -16.53 -3.25 -5.47
N LEU A 260 -17.02 -3.58 -4.27
CA LEU A 260 -18.34 -3.15 -3.82
C LEU A 260 -18.44 -1.63 -3.68
N PHE A 261 -17.40 -0.99 -3.13
CA PHE A 261 -17.35 0.46 -2.99
C PHE A 261 -17.40 1.17 -4.36
N LEU A 262 -16.57 0.74 -5.31
CA LEU A 262 -16.50 1.34 -6.64
C LEU A 262 -17.78 1.12 -7.45
N THR A 263 -18.38 -0.08 -7.38
CA THR A 263 -19.70 -0.32 -8.00
C THR A 263 -20.78 0.60 -7.41
N ARG A 264 -20.84 0.72 -6.08
CA ARG A 264 -21.82 1.62 -5.42
C ARG A 264 -21.60 3.09 -5.81
N LEU A 265 -20.35 3.50 -5.96
CA LEU A 265 -20.01 4.86 -6.37
C LEU A 265 -20.43 5.12 -7.83
N SER A 266 -20.15 4.18 -8.74
CA SER A 266 -20.61 4.20 -10.14
C SER A 266 -22.12 4.32 -10.24
N GLU A 267 -22.85 3.43 -9.55
CA GLU A 267 -24.32 3.44 -9.52
C GLU A 267 -24.88 4.75 -8.93
N ALA A 268 -24.22 5.31 -7.91
CA ALA A 268 -24.65 6.56 -7.29
C ALA A 268 -24.46 7.75 -8.25
N VAL A 269 -23.39 7.77 -9.04
CA VAL A 269 -23.18 8.78 -10.10
C VAL A 269 -24.24 8.64 -11.18
N GLU A 270 -24.43 7.43 -11.73
CA GLU A 270 -25.42 7.16 -12.79
C GLU A 270 -26.85 7.51 -12.38
N ARG A 271 -27.23 7.16 -11.14
CA ARG A 271 -28.57 7.41 -10.61
C ARG A 271 -28.71 8.76 -9.92
N LYS A 272 -27.73 9.65 -10.03
CA LYS A 272 -27.73 11.01 -9.46
C LYS A 272 -28.08 11.01 -7.96
N GLY A 273 -27.41 10.14 -7.21
CA GLY A 273 -27.63 9.94 -5.77
C GLY A 273 -28.99 9.33 -5.40
N LYS A 274 -29.71 8.75 -6.38
CA LYS A 274 -31.10 8.26 -6.24
C LYS A 274 -32.09 9.35 -5.82
N LEU A 275 -31.79 10.62 -6.12
CA LEU A 275 -32.70 11.73 -5.87
C LEU A 275 -33.87 11.72 -6.85
N LYS A 276 -35.05 12.11 -6.35
CA LYS A 276 -36.23 12.37 -7.20
C LYS A 276 -35.93 13.52 -8.16
N ALA A 277 -36.38 13.42 -9.41
CA ALA A 277 -36.15 14.43 -10.45
C ALA A 277 -36.54 15.86 -10.03
N LYS A 278 -37.67 16.01 -9.30
CA LYS A 278 -38.10 17.30 -8.75
C LYS A 278 -37.06 17.93 -7.82
N ARG A 279 -36.47 17.13 -6.93
CA ARG A 279 -35.45 17.60 -5.96
C ARG A 279 -34.14 17.95 -6.66
N LEU A 280 -33.77 17.19 -7.68
CA LEU A 280 -32.61 17.49 -8.52
C LEU A 280 -32.76 18.84 -9.24
N LEU A 281 -33.94 19.10 -9.83
CA LEU A 281 -34.26 20.37 -10.47
C LEU A 281 -34.25 21.54 -9.48
N GLU A 282 -34.71 21.34 -8.23
CA GLU A 282 -34.60 22.34 -7.17
C GLU A 282 -33.13 22.70 -6.89
N PHE A 283 -32.24 21.70 -6.84
CA PHE A 283 -30.82 21.91 -6.64
C PHE A 283 -30.18 22.66 -7.82
N GLN A 284 -30.44 22.25 -9.06
CA GLN A 284 -29.96 22.95 -10.26
C GLN A 284 -30.41 24.41 -10.28
N LYS A 285 -31.71 24.67 -10.06
CA LYS A 285 -32.25 26.05 -10.00
C LYS A 285 -31.60 26.87 -8.90
N SER A 286 -31.26 26.28 -7.75
CA SER A 286 -30.59 27.01 -6.68
C SER A 286 -29.15 27.39 -7.03
N LEU A 287 -28.46 26.60 -7.85
CA LEU A 287 -27.13 26.91 -8.36
C LEU A 287 -27.21 28.03 -9.41
N SER A 288 -28.23 28.00 -10.28
CA SER A 288 -28.49 29.06 -11.26
C SER A 288 -28.98 30.38 -10.63
N LYS A 289 -29.70 30.34 -9.50
CA LYS A 289 -30.19 31.55 -8.79
C LYS A 289 -29.09 32.30 -8.05
N THR A 290 -27.94 31.67 -7.84
CA THR A 290 -26.71 32.37 -7.42
C THR A 290 -26.17 33.30 -8.51
N GLU A 291 -26.79 33.34 -9.70
CA GLU A 291 -26.66 34.45 -10.65
C GLU A 291 -27.58 35.62 -10.24
N PRO A 292 -27.04 36.57 -9.46
CA PRO A 292 -26.74 37.87 -10.04
C PRO A 292 -25.30 38.32 -9.71
N ASN A 293 -24.53 38.62 -10.76
CA ASN A 293 -23.13 39.05 -10.82
C ASN A 293 -22.07 37.95 -11.05
N HIS A 294 -22.22 37.16 -12.13
CA HIS A 294 -21.15 36.31 -12.69
C HIS A 294 -19.95 37.08 -13.30
N SER A 295 -19.71 38.32 -12.87
CA SER A 295 -18.55 39.13 -13.26
C SER A 295 -17.66 39.51 -12.07
N GLN A 296 -17.80 38.82 -10.92
CA GLN A 296 -16.78 38.87 -9.89
C GLN A 296 -16.04 37.53 -9.84
N PRO A 297 -14.74 37.52 -10.21
CA PRO A 297 -13.83 36.43 -9.91
C PRO A 297 -14.05 35.88 -8.50
N ILE A 298 -14.17 34.56 -8.33
CA ILE A 298 -13.92 33.97 -7.01
C ILE A 298 -12.43 34.19 -6.78
N SER A 299 -12.13 35.23 -6.03
CA SER A 299 -10.76 35.58 -5.76
C SER A 299 -10.24 34.75 -4.61
N MET A 300 -9.39 33.79 -4.92
CA MET A 300 -8.60 33.12 -3.90
C MET A 300 -7.42 34.01 -3.51
N ARG A 301 -7.29 34.29 -2.22
CA ARG A 301 -6.03 34.81 -1.68
C ARG A 301 -5.05 33.65 -1.56
N LEU A 302 -3.91 33.81 -2.21
CA LEU A 302 -2.74 32.95 -2.11
C LEU A 302 -2.01 33.22 -0.80
N ALA A 303 -1.13 32.29 -0.43
CA ALA A 303 -0.33 32.33 0.80
C ALA A 303 0.58 33.56 0.90
N ASP A 304 1.06 34.01 -0.26
CA ASP A 304 1.92 35.17 -0.44
C ASP A 304 1.16 36.50 -0.46
N GLY A 305 -0.15 36.48 -0.23
CA GLY A 305 -1.04 37.64 -0.30
C GLY A 305 -1.52 37.98 -1.72
N GLY A 306 -1.10 37.23 -2.74
CA GLY A 306 -1.57 37.35 -4.11
C GLY A 306 -3.05 37.04 -4.27
N LYS A 307 -3.68 37.57 -5.32
CA LYS A 307 -5.09 37.36 -5.64
C LYS A 307 -5.20 36.58 -6.95
N ARG A 308 -5.61 35.32 -6.88
CA ARG A 308 -5.87 34.47 -8.06
C ARG A 308 -7.33 34.59 -8.46
N THR A 309 -7.58 34.80 -9.74
CA THR A 309 -8.93 34.86 -10.33
C THR A 309 -9.28 33.49 -10.89
N LEU A 310 -10.30 32.86 -10.32
CA LEU A 310 -10.78 31.56 -10.81
C LEU A 310 -11.99 31.73 -11.73
N LYS A 311 -12.03 30.94 -12.80
CA LYS A 311 -13.17 30.85 -13.72
C LYS A 311 -14.07 29.69 -13.31
N GLU A 312 -15.37 29.93 -13.21
CA GLU A 312 -16.33 28.84 -12.98
C GLU A 312 -16.38 27.90 -14.20
N ALA A 313 -16.29 26.60 -13.95
CA ALA A 313 -16.47 25.56 -14.97
C ALA A 313 -17.56 24.58 -14.57
N ASP A 314 -18.25 24.06 -15.59
CA ASP A 314 -19.22 22.99 -15.45
C ASP A 314 -18.52 21.64 -15.34
N PHE A 315 -19.15 20.67 -14.69
CA PHE A 315 -18.54 19.34 -14.47
C PHE A 315 -18.29 18.59 -15.78
N GLY A 316 -19.07 18.88 -16.83
CA GLY A 316 -18.86 18.30 -18.16
C GLY A 316 -17.68 18.90 -18.94
N SER A 317 -17.16 20.05 -18.49
CA SER A 317 -16.11 20.81 -19.20
C SER A 317 -14.69 20.58 -18.67
N ILE A 318 -14.56 20.01 -17.47
CA ILE A 318 -13.26 19.69 -16.86
C ILE A 318 -12.68 18.38 -17.45
N HIS A 319 -11.36 18.31 -17.56
CA HIS A 319 -10.62 17.18 -18.14
C HIS A 319 -9.88 16.37 -17.07
N GLU A 320 -9.42 15.16 -17.41
CA GLU A 320 -8.60 14.32 -16.54
C GLU A 320 -7.30 15.04 -16.12
N GLY A 321 -6.86 14.84 -14.87
CA GLY A 321 -5.73 15.54 -14.25
C GLY A 321 -6.13 16.85 -13.58
N LEU A 322 -5.13 17.71 -13.36
CA LEU A 322 -5.29 19.01 -12.70
C LEU A 322 -5.93 20.02 -13.66
N ASN A 323 -7.00 20.69 -13.21
CA ASN A 323 -7.65 21.77 -13.95
C ASN A 323 -7.35 23.12 -13.27
N GLU A 324 -6.25 23.76 -13.65
CA GLU A 324 -5.80 25.01 -13.02
C GLU A 324 -6.70 26.21 -13.35
N ASP A 325 -6.76 27.19 -12.43
CA ASP A 325 -7.49 28.46 -12.57
C ASP A 325 -9.01 28.29 -12.70
N VAL A 326 -9.51 27.11 -12.33
CA VAL A 326 -10.90 26.72 -12.42
C VAL A 326 -11.51 26.54 -11.03
N VAL A 327 -12.76 26.92 -10.89
CA VAL A 327 -13.59 26.57 -9.74
C VAL A 327 -14.83 25.83 -10.22
N ILE A 328 -15.14 24.72 -9.56
CA ILE A 328 -16.37 23.97 -9.79
C ILE A 328 -17.30 24.16 -8.60
N VAL A 329 -18.61 24.26 -8.88
CA VAL A 329 -19.65 24.47 -7.87
C VAL A 329 -20.74 23.42 -8.04
N GLY A 330 -21.18 22.82 -6.94
CA GLY A 330 -22.23 21.82 -7.00
C GLY A 330 -22.98 21.63 -5.70
N ARG A 331 -24.00 20.77 -5.76
CA ARG A 331 -24.70 20.27 -4.57
C ARG A 331 -24.46 18.78 -4.37
N VAL A 332 -24.35 18.39 -3.11
CA VAL A 332 -24.29 16.98 -2.74
C VAL A 332 -25.63 16.32 -3.03
N VAL A 333 -25.62 15.26 -3.85
CA VAL A 333 -26.82 14.50 -4.21
C VAL A 333 -26.86 13.10 -3.61
N GLY A 334 -25.71 12.56 -3.19
CA GLY A 334 -25.64 11.27 -2.51
C GLY A 334 -24.37 11.14 -1.69
N ILE A 335 -24.44 10.35 -0.60
CA ILE A 335 -23.28 9.95 0.19
C ILE A 335 -23.07 8.46 -0.05
N VAL A 336 -21.84 8.04 -0.34
CA VAL A 336 -21.49 6.64 -0.60
C VAL A 336 -20.62 6.15 0.55
N PRO A 337 -21.16 5.32 1.47
CA PRO A 337 -20.39 4.81 2.58
C PRO A 337 -19.21 3.97 2.11
N ASN A 338 -18.05 4.23 2.70
CA ASN A 338 -16.84 3.45 2.50
C ASN A 338 -16.56 2.62 3.77
N PRO A 339 -16.56 1.28 3.70
CA PRO A 339 -16.28 0.41 4.84
C PRO A 339 -14.90 0.65 5.48
N GLU A 340 -13.90 1.06 4.69
CA GLU A 340 -12.55 1.34 5.17
C GLU A 340 -12.38 2.78 5.70
N ALA A 341 -13.49 3.51 5.86
CA ALA A 341 -13.59 4.93 6.22
C ALA A 341 -12.96 5.92 5.23
N ILE A 342 -11.79 5.63 4.65
CA ILE A 342 -11.03 6.55 3.79
C ILE A 342 -10.99 6.03 2.35
N PRO A 343 -11.34 6.87 1.35
CA PRO A 343 -11.79 8.26 1.46
C PRO A 343 -13.25 8.40 1.88
N PHE A 344 -13.62 9.59 2.35
CA PHE A 344 -15.03 10.02 2.42
C PHE A 344 -15.53 10.25 0.99
N ALA A 345 -16.61 9.61 0.60
CA ALA A 345 -17.12 9.66 -0.77
C ALA A 345 -18.53 10.22 -0.87
N PHE A 346 -18.74 11.17 -1.79
CA PHE A 346 -20.04 11.72 -2.11
C PHE A 346 -20.20 11.92 -3.62
N VAL A 347 -21.45 12.06 -4.07
CA VAL A 347 -21.79 12.43 -5.45
C VAL A 347 -22.26 13.87 -5.43
N GLY A 348 -21.65 14.69 -6.30
CA GLY A 348 -22.03 16.09 -6.50
C GLY A 348 -22.75 16.26 -7.84
N CYS A 349 -23.60 17.27 -7.93
CA CYS A 349 -24.32 17.66 -9.15
C CYS A 349 -24.15 19.16 -9.43
N ASP A 350 -23.83 19.52 -10.67
CA ASP A 350 -23.70 20.90 -11.12
C ASP A 350 -25.06 21.51 -11.56
N LYS A 351 -25.02 22.76 -12.04
CA LYS A 351 -26.21 23.48 -12.54
C LYS A 351 -26.85 22.83 -13.77
N ASN A 352 -26.08 22.06 -14.55
CA ASN A 352 -26.54 21.36 -15.75
C ASN A 352 -27.09 19.96 -15.44
N GLY A 353 -26.93 19.48 -14.21
CA GLY A 353 -27.37 18.14 -13.83
C GLY A 353 -26.35 17.04 -14.09
N THR A 354 -25.11 17.39 -14.43
CA THR A 354 -23.97 16.48 -14.57
C THR A 354 -23.55 16.05 -13.17
N CYS A 355 -23.34 14.75 -12.96
CA CYS A 355 -22.93 14.20 -11.68
C CYS A 355 -21.53 13.64 -11.75
N LEU A 356 -20.72 13.91 -10.72
CA LEU A 356 -19.38 13.36 -10.53
C LEU A 356 -19.27 12.74 -9.14
N ALA A 357 -18.38 11.77 -8.99
CA ALA A 357 -17.94 11.29 -7.70
C ALA A 357 -16.91 12.28 -7.10
N PHE A 358 -16.89 12.42 -5.78
CA PHE A 358 -15.93 13.22 -5.05
C PHE A 358 -15.38 12.39 -3.90
N THR A 359 -14.06 12.31 -3.80
CA THR A 359 -13.37 11.54 -2.76
C THR A 359 -12.45 12.45 -1.96
N VAL A 360 -12.70 12.55 -0.65
CA VAL A 360 -11.99 13.43 0.27
C VAL A 360 -11.08 12.61 1.18
N TYR A 361 -9.79 12.97 1.16
CA TYR A 361 -8.73 12.38 1.98
C TYR A 361 -8.37 13.30 3.15
N ASN A 362 -7.50 12.83 4.06
CA ASN A 362 -6.95 13.59 5.18
C ASN A 362 -8.00 14.33 6.02
N PHE A 363 -9.17 13.73 6.20
CA PHE A 363 -10.28 14.31 6.96
C PHE A 363 -10.31 13.79 8.39
N SER A 364 -10.70 14.64 9.34
CA SER A 364 -10.91 14.26 10.74
C SER A 364 -12.34 13.76 10.96
N GLN A 365 -12.63 13.30 12.18
CA GLN A 365 -13.98 12.90 12.58
C GLN A 365 -15.00 14.07 12.56
N ASN A 366 -14.54 15.33 12.53
CA ASN A 366 -15.41 16.50 12.45
C ASN A 366 -15.81 16.85 11.01
N PHE A 367 -15.18 16.22 10.02
CA PHE A 367 -15.53 16.41 8.62
C PHE A 367 -16.77 15.59 8.23
N GLY A 368 -17.64 16.21 7.46
CA GLY A 368 -18.73 15.51 6.81
C GLY A 368 -19.49 16.43 5.85
N MET A 369 -20.09 15.81 4.83
CA MET A 369 -21.01 16.42 3.89
C MET A 369 -22.38 15.75 4.00
N ILE A 370 -23.46 16.50 3.81
CA ILE A 370 -24.82 15.97 3.76
C ILE A 370 -25.51 16.31 2.44
N ILE A 371 -26.52 15.53 2.07
CA ILE A 371 -27.31 15.76 0.85
C ILE A 371 -27.93 17.16 0.89
N GLY A 372 -27.71 17.92 -0.18
CA GLY A 372 -28.17 19.30 -0.33
C GLY A 372 -27.15 20.36 0.06
N ASP A 373 -26.05 20.01 0.73
CA ASP A 373 -24.96 20.95 0.97
C ASP A 373 -24.44 21.51 -0.38
N LEU A 374 -24.23 22.82 -0.41
CA LEU A 374 -23.50 23.50 -1.48
C LEU A 374 -22.01 23.29 -1.23
N PHE A 375 -21.26 22.96 -2.28
CA PHE A 375 -19.82 22.95 -2.21
C PHE A 375 -19.19 23.67 -3.40
N SER A 376 -17.99 24.19 -3.20
CA SER A 376 -17.11 24.59 -4.28
C SER A 376 -15.67 24.17 -4.03
N LEU A 377 -14.96 23.91 -5.12
CA LEU A 377 -13.60 23.41 -5.14
C LEU A 377 -12.82 24.13 -6.23
N ALA A 378 -11.68 24.70 -5.85
CA ALA A 378 -10.71 25.27 -6.79
C ALA A 378 -9.75 24.18 -7.28
N ASP A 379 -9.24 24.38 -8.49
CA ASP A 379 -8.20 23.56 -9.11
C ASP A 379 -8.49 22.03 -9.04
N PRO A 380 -9.68 21.57 -9.50
CA PRO A 380 -10.08 20.19 -9.30
C PRO A 380 -9.15 19.21 -10.01
N PHE A 381 -8.68 18.19 -9.28
CA PHE A 381 -7.95 17.07 -9.83
C PHE A 381 -8.93 15.95 -10.20
N VAL A 382 -9.06 15.66 -11.49
CA VAL A 382 -10.05 14.72 -12.03
C VAL A 382 -9.38 13.39 -12.36
N ILE A 383 -10.07 12.29 -12.07
CA ILE A 383 -9.65 10.93 -12.40
C ILE A 383 -10.78 10.23 -13.14
N ASP A 384 -10.48 9.70 -14.32
CA ASP A 384 -11.41 8.88 -15.08
C ASP A 384 -11.23 7.40 -14.70
N VAL A 385 -12.25 6.83 -14.06
CA VAL A 385 -12.25 5.42 -13.64
C VAL A 385 -12.97 4.60 -14.70
N ASP A 386 -12.27 3.65 -15.31
CA ASP A 386 -12.81 2.70 -16.28
C ASP A 386 -12.16 1.33 -16.04
N VAL A 387 -12.79 0.50 -15.20
CA VAL A 387 -12.29 -0.83 -14.83
C VAL A 387 -13.18 -1.88 -15.47
N ASN A 388 -12.56 -2.81 -16.21
CA ASN A 388 -13.23 -3.93 -16.86
C ASN A 388 -12.84 -5.25 -16.16
N GLY A 389 -13.67 -6.29 -16.31
CA GLY A 389 -13.32 -7.64 -15.83
C GLY A 389 -13.22 -7.73 -14.31
N VAL A 390 -14.10 -7.05 -13.57
CA VAL A 390 -14.13 -7.15 -12.10
C VAL A 390 -14.81 -8.46 -11.69
N HIS A 391 -14.09 -9.32 -10.96
CA HIS A 391 -14.55 -10.66 -10.56
C HIS A 391 -14.77 -10.73 -9.05
N CYS A 392 -15.95 -10.31 -8.58
CA CYS A 392 -16.33 -10.44 -7.17
C CYS A 392 -17.54 -11.37 -7.06
N GLY A 393 -17.58 -12.29 -6.09
CA GLY A 393 -18.67 -13.25 -5.92
C GLY A 393 -20.06 -12.63 -5.68
N ARG A 394 -20.12 -11.30 -5.47
CA ARG A 394 -21.35 -10.50 -5.33
C ARG A 394 -21.72 -9.70 -6.59
N LEU A 395 -20.87 -9.71 -7.62
CA LEU A 395 -21.04 -9.00 -8.88
C LEU A 395 -21.23 -10.02 -10.02
N SER A 396 -21.79 -9.56 -11.14
CA SER A 396 -21.82 -10.36 -12.36
C SER A 396 -20.40 -10.59 -12.87
N VAL A 397 -20.19 -11.72 -13.55
CA VAL A 397 -18.98 -11.96 -14.34
C VAL A 397 -18.87 -10.84 -15.39
N ASP A 398 -17.67 -10.26 -15.54
CA ASP A 398 -17.38 -9.15 -16.46
C ASP A 398 -18.08 -7.81 -16.18
N HIS A 399 -18.30 -7.49 -14.90
CA HIS A 399 -18.82 -6.17 -14.52
C HIS A 399 -17.81 -5.05 -14.87
N ARG A 400 -18.27 -4.06 -15.66
CA ARG A 400 -17.53 -2.82 -15.94
C ARG A 400 -17.95 -1.73 -14.96
N ILE A 401 -16.96 -1.09 -14.34
CA ILE A 401 -17.15 0.05 -13.45
C ILE A 401 -16.64 1.30 -14.16
N LYS A 402 -17.52 2.28 -14.36
CA LYS A 402 -17.16 3.51 -15.08
C LYS A 402 -17.77 4.76 -14.45
N PHE A 403 -16.92 5.67 -14.00
CA PHE A 403 -17.33 6.98 -13.51
C PHE A 403 -16.16 7.96 -13.53
N ARG A 404 -16.47 9.25 -13.47
CA ARG A 404 -15.48 10.32 -13.29
C ARG A 404 -15.49 10.78 -11.84
N ALA A 405 -14.31 10.88 -11.25
CA ALA A 405 -14.10 11.29 -9.87
C ALA A 405 -13.29 12.58 -9.78
N VAL A 406 -13.55 13.37 -8.74
CA VAL A 406 -12.70 14.49 -8.34
C VAL A 406 -12.01 14.12 -7.02
N ARG A 407 -10.69 14.06 -7.06
CA ARG A 407 -9.84 13.78 -5.91
C ARG A 407 -9.64 15.06 -5.10
N ILE A 408 -9.91 14.99 -3.81
CA ILE A 408 -9.74 16.09 -2.87
C ILE A 408 -8.77 15.63 -1.80
N GLN A 409 -7.54 16.17 -1.83
CA GLN A 409 -6.46 15.73 -0.96
C GLN A 409 -6.74 16.02 0.52
N SER A 410 -7.48 17.09 0.83
CA SER A 410 -7.80 17.47 2.21
C SER A 410 -9.07 18.33 2.26
N PRO A 411 -9.87 18.29 3.35
CA PRO A 411 -11.10 19.07 3.45
C PRO A 411 -10.91 20.58 3.38
N HIS A 412 -9.73 21.11 3.73
CA HIS A 412 -9.52 22.55 3.80
C HIS A 412 -9.62 23.26 2.45
N VAL A 413 -9.45 22.54 1.33
CA VAL A 413 -9.62 23.12 -0.03
C VAL A 413 -11.09 23.21 -0.46
N LEU A 414 -12.01 22.61 0.29
CA LEU A 414 -13.44 22.71 0.04
C LEU A 414 -14.06 23.93 0.74
N LEU A 415 -14.96 24.60 0.03
CA LEU A 415 -15.94 25.48 0.66
C LEU A 415 -17.25 24.71 0.83
N LYS A 416 -17.77 24.67 2.06
CA LYS A 416 -19.07 24.10 2.39
C LYS A 416 -20.05 25.22 2.71
N ASN A 417 -21.15 25.30 1.97
CA ASN A 417 -22.18 26.33 2.11
C ASN A 417 -21.58 27.76 2.12
N GLY A 418 -20.59 28.00 1.27
CA GLY A 418 -19.88 29.28 1.14
C GLY A 418 -18.85 29.57 2.23
N LYS A 419 -18.62 28.65 3.17
CA LYS A 419 -17.65 28.79 4.26
C LYS A 419 -16.48 27.81 4.09
N ARG A 420 -15.27 28.25 4.45
CA ARG A 420 -14.11 27.36 4.52
C ARG A 420 -14.30 26.33 5.62
N MET A 421 -13.85 25.11 5.37
CA MET A 421 -13.75 24.08 6.40
C MET A 421 -12.66 24.48 7.40
N GLY A 422 -12.94 24.28 8.70
CA GLY A 422 -11.97 24.56 9.75
C GLY A 422 -10.82 23.56 9.74
N LEU A 423 -9.69 23.93 10.36
CA LEU A 423 -8.54 23.03 10.53
C LEU A 423 -8.88 21.79 11.37
N ASP A 424 -9.88 21.90 12.24
CA ASP A 424 -10.45 20.81 13.02
C ASP A 424 -11.11 19.73 12.16
N CYS A 425 -11.43 20.01 10.90
CA CYS A 425 -11.94 19.05 9.90
C CYS A 425 -10.82 18.27 9.21
N VAL A 426 -9.55 18.64 9.40
CA VAL A 426 -8.39 17.98 8.77
C VAL A 426 -7.77 17.04 9.79
N ALA A 427 -7.45 15.81 9.37
CA ALA A 427 -6.72 14.89 10.23
C ALA A 427 -5.32 15.46 10.55
N PRO A 428 -4.76 15.23 11.75
CA PRO A 428 -3.41 15.66 12.09
C PRO A 428 -2.39 14.85 11.28
N CYS A 429 -2.16 15.31 10.06
CA CYS A 429 -1.01 15.02 9.24
C CYS A 429 -0.30 16.36 9.12
N GLU A 430 1.03 16.39 9.32
CA GLU A 430 1.81 17.62 9.19
C GLU A 430 1.57 18.18 7.78
N ILE A 431 0.66 19.15 7.69
CA ILE A 431 0.33 19.79 6.42
C ILE A 431 1.55 20.64 6.12
N ALA A 432 2.37 20.22 5.16
CA ALA A 432 3.18 21.16 4.41
C ALA A 432 2.19 22.04 3.65
N SER A 433 1.73 23.10 4.30
CA SER A 433 0.87 24.07 3.64
C SER A 433 1.76 24.82 2.66
N THR A 434 1.55 24.64 1.36
CA THR A 434 1.87 25.70 0.39
C THR A 434 1.01 26.95 0.63
N TYR A 435 0.01 26.84 1.50
CA TYR A 435 -0.92 27.90 1.88
C TYR A 435 -0.91 28.20 3.38
N THR A 436 -0.07 29.14 3.78
CA THR A 436 -0.13 29.79 5.09
C THR A 436 -1.17 30.92 5.08
N LEU A 437 -1.94 31.06 6.17
CA LEU A 437 -2.50 32.35 6.62
C LEU A 437 -2.03 32.62 8.04
#